data_AF-A0A1V4M177-F1
#
_entry.id   AF-A0A1V4M177-F1
#
_cell.length_a   1.000
_cell.length_b   1.000
_cell.length_c   1.000
_cell.angle_alpha   90.00
_cell.angle_beta   90.00
_cell.angle_gamma   90.00
#
_symmetry.space_group_name_H-M   'P 1'
#
loop_
_entity.id
_entity.type
_entity.pdbx_description
1 polymer ?
#
loop_
_entity_poly.entity_id
_entity_poly.type
_entity_poly.pdbx_seq_one_letter_code
_entity_poly.pdbx_strand_id
1 'polypeptide(L)'
;MNKKIWIIAMGLIMAAAGLMACQSKPEEPPAKTQVPEIAYEIIGPEALEGENARNWYEEHRRSYGTHFFSSSEFDQDYLLFSAGEMPTAGYQITLEKVEENDSLVLFEGRINPPGEGEMTAQVLTYPTLLIEIVDPLERSMEAALSAPEVPLETGRHENLEGRYVGAIDGNSVEIEILEEPFAGVFMALRLTDKTMDISQVVPEGEHLEVTLYRNSQDQWILDDYRLPQEGGVLKGIYVGRIDGNFIEVQTDEVPEGFVVFSYPLASENSSGVSLKDYSAAAVRYLDDGGSHWEVLDIKPAPAPRHHEEETWTQSGVYQGMAYVDVHRFSDKLYWFDESLVPVDHLKMDESYTFDGYTDEYHRHVIIRFAP
;
A
#
# COMPACT_ATOMS: atom_id res chain seq x y z
N MET A 1 45.73 -40.42 -18.84
CA MET A 1 44.37 -40.02 -19.25
C MET A 1 43.77 -41.13 -20.11
N ASN A 2 42.65 -41.72 -19.70
CA ASN A 2 42.19 -43.01 -20.23
C ASN A 2 41.51 -42.85 -21.60
N LYS A 3 42.03 -43.53 -22.64
CA LYS A 3 41.49 -43.53 -24.02
C LYS A 3 40.00 -43.89 -24.09
N LYS A 4 39.48 -44.60 -23.09
CA LYS A 4 38.06 -44.97 -22.98
C LYS A 4 37.13 -43.78 -22.69
N ILE A 5 37.62 -42.74 -22.02
CA ILE A 5 36.81 -41.55 -21.68
C ILE A 5 36.59 -40.67 -22.93
N TRP A 6 37.57 -40.61 -23.83
CA TRP A 6 37.46 -39.84 -25.08
C TRP A 6 36.46 -40.43 -26.08
N ILE A 7 36.31 -41.76 -26.11
CA ILE A 7 35.37 -42.43 -27.03
C ILE A 7 33.91 -42.19 -26.59
N ILE A 8 33.66 -42.11 -25.27
CA ILE A 8 32.31 -41.83 -24.74
C ILE A 8 31.95 -40.35 -24.93
N ALA A 9 32.89 -39.42 -24.70
CA ALA A 9 32.65 -38.00 -24.91
C ALA A 9 32.38 -37.65 -26.39
N MET A 10 33.08 -38.31 -27.33
CA MET A 10 32.87 -38.05 -28.77
C MET A 10 31.59 -38.69 -29.32
N GLY A 11 31.12 -39.80 -28.72
CA GLY A 11 29.81 -40.40 -29.05
C GLY A 11 28.63 -39.54 -28.58
N LEU A 12 28.75 -38.87 -27.44
CA LEU A 12 27.71 -37.99 -26.89
C LEU A 12 27.55 -36.69 -27.70
N ILE A 13 28.64 -36.16 -28.26
CA ILE A 13 28.59 -34.97 -29.12
C ILE A 13 27.94 -35.28 -30.48
N MET A 14 28.11 -36.50 -31.03
CA MET A 14 27.42 -36.90 -32.26
C MET A 14 25.94 -37.25 -32.05
N ALA A 15 25.53 -37.69 -30.87
CA ALA A 15 24.11 -37.91 -30.55
C ALA A 15 23.34 -36.58 -30.36
N ALA A 16 24.00 -35.51 -29.90
CA ALA A 16 23.39 -34.19 -29.75
C ALA A 16 23.16 -33.45 -31.08
N ALA A 17 23.89 -33.81 -32.15
CA ALA A 17 23.72 -33.20 -33.48
C ALA A 17 22.55 -33.79 -34.30
N GLY A 18 21.93 -34.87 -33.84
CA GLY A 18 20.85 -35.57 -34.57
C GLY A 18 19.43 -35.03 -34.36
N LEU A 19 19.23 -34.03 -33.50
CA LEU A 19 17.90 -33.51 -33.14
C LEU A 19 17.55 -32.13 -33.73
N MET A 20 18.38 -31.56 -34.62
CA MET A 20 18.14 -30.23 -35.23
C MET A 20 17.69 -30.30 -36.70
N ALA A 21 17.01 -31.36 -37.13
CA ALA A 21 16.55 -31.50 -38.52
C ALA A 21 15.05 -31.81 -38.63
N CYS A 22 14.22 -31.06 -37.90
CA CYS A 22 12.85 -30.79 -38.33
C CYS A 22 12.82 -29.36 -38.88
N GLN A 23 13.22 -29.20 -40.15
CA GLN A 23 12.84 -28.01 -40.91
C GLN A 23 11.33 -28.13 -41.15
N SER A 24 10.53 -27.55 -40.25
CA SER A 24 9.16 -27.18 -40.59
C SER A 24 9.25 -26.23 -41.79
N LYS A 25 8.64 -26.68 -42.88
CA LYS A 25 8.34 -25.86 -44.05
C LYS A 25 7.74 -24.54 -43.52
N PRO A 26 8.26 -23.36 -43.90
CA PRO A 26 7.66 -22.10 -43.49
C PRO A 26 6.19 -22.14 -43.89
N GLU A 27 5.29 -22.27 -42.91
CA GLU A 27 3.88 -22.02 -43.14
C GLU A 27 3.83 -20.57 -43.60
N GLU A 28 3.32 -20.36 -44.83
CA GLU A 28 2.97 -19.03 -45.28
C GLU A 28 2.08 -18.42 -44.19
N PRO A 29 2.40 -17.21 -43.69
CA PRO A 29 1.62 -16.59 -42.64
C PRO A 29 0.16 -16.65 -43.05
N PRO A 30 -0.76 -17.14 -42.19
CA PRO A 30 -2.15 -17.28 -42.54
C PRO A 30 -2.62 -15.97 -43.15
N ALA A 31 -3.21 -16.07 -44.34
CA ALA A 31 -3.71 -14.91 -45.08
C ALA A 31 -4.51 -14.06 -44.09
N LYS A 32 -4.06 -12.83 -43.81
CA LYS A 32 -4.69 -11.93 -42.86
C LYS A 32 -6.17 -11.84 -43.23
N THR A 33 -7.03 -12.48 -42.45
CA THR A 33 -8.47 -12.28 -42.52
C THR A 33 -8.67 -10.80 -42.29
N GLN A 34 -9.15 -10.09 -43.30
CA GLN A 34 -9.45 -8.67 -43.18
C GLN A 34 -10.69 -8.58 -42.28
N VAL A 35 -10.47 -8.29 -41.01
CA VAL A 35 -11.54 -7.91 -40.07
C VAL A 35 -12.16 -6.63 -40.63
N PRO A 36 -13.49 -6.54 -40.79
CA PRO A 36 -14.14 -5.33 -41.27
C PRO A 36 -13.82 -4.18 -40.30
N GLU A 37 -13.39 -3.05 -40.84
CA GLU A 37 -13.04 -1.85 -40.07
C GLU A 37 -14.32 -1.21 -39.48
N ILE A 38 -14.33 -0.97 -38.17
CA ILE A 38 -15.43 -0.30 -37.47
C ILE A 38 -15.69 1.10 -38.04
N ALA A 39 -16.96 1.40 -38.34
CA ALA A 39 -17.41 2.72 -38.74
C ALA A 39 -17.67 3.61 -37.51
N TYR A 40 -17.00 4.75 -37.44
CA TYR A 40 -17.20 5.77 -36.40
C TYR A 40 -17.11 7.19 -36.97
N GLU A 41 -17.72 8.15 -36.28
CA GLU A 41 -17.67 9.57 -36.61
C GLU A 41 -17.33 10.40 -35.36
N ILE A 42 -16.46 11.41 -35.52
CA ILE A 42 -16.21 12.39 -34.46
C ILE A 42 -17.27 13.48 -34.59
N ILE A 43 -18.11 13.62 -33.57
CA ILE A 43 -19.26 14.53 -33.59
C ILE A 43 -19.15 15.62 -32.51
N GLY A 44 -19.86 16.72 -32.71
CA GLY A 44 -20.07 17.75 -31.68
C GLY A 44 -21.26 17.41 -30.77
N PRO A 45 -21.34 17.99 -29.55
CA PRO A 45 -22.46 17.76 -28.63
C PRO A 45 -23.82 18.19 -29.21
N GLU A 46 -23.83 19.11 -30.18
CA GLU A 46 -25.02 19.53 -30.92
C GLU A 46 -25.62 18.42 -31.80
N ALA A 47 -24.84 17.40 -32.16
CA ALA A 47 -25.28 16.27 -32.96
C ALA A 47 -25.91 15.15 -32.12
N LEU A 48 -25.80 15.20 -30.78
CA LEU A 48 -26.40 14.21 -29.90
C LEU A 48 -27.93 14.17 -30.04
N GLU A 49 -28.46 13.00 -30.32
CA GLU A 49 -29.89 12.74 -30.41
C GLU A 49 -30.48 12.30 -29.05
N GLY A 50 -31.65 12.83 -28.71
CA GLY A 50 -32.33 12.53 -27.45
C GLY A 50 -31.85 13.33 -26.24
N GLU A 51 -32.72 13.44 -25.23
CA GLU A 51 -32.43 14.15 -23.99
C GLU A 51 -31.46 13.37 -23.09
N ASN A 52 -31.56 12.03 -23.11
CA ASN A 52 -30.70 11.16 -22.30
C ASN A 52 -29.22 11.28 -22.69
N ALA A 53 -28.90 11.25 -23.99
CA ALA A 53 -27.53 11.37 -24.47
C ALA A 53 -26.92 12.74 -24.12
N ARG A 54 -27.71 13.82 -24.24
CA ARG A 54 -27.28 15.17 -23.88
C ARG A 54 -27.03 15.33 -22.38
N ASN A 55 -27.90 14.78 -21.55
CA ASN A 55 -27.72 14.80 -20.09
C ASN A 55 -26.48 13.99 -19.68
N TRP A 56 -26.29 12.81 -20.27
CA TRP A 56 -25.09 12.00 -20.07
C TRP A 56 -23.81 12.77 -20.45
N TYR A 57 -23.80 13.47 -21.59
CA TYR A 57 -22.66 14.29 -22.00
C TYR A 57 -22.37 15.42 -21.00
N GLU A 58 -23.38 16.17 -20.56
CA GLU A 58 -23.22 17.27 -19.62
C GLU A 58 -22.74 16.81 -18.24
N GLU A 59 -23.16 15.63 -17.79
CA GLU A 59 -22.73 15.01 -16.54
C GLU A 59 -21.23 14.64 -16.60
N HIS A 60 -20.79 14.04 -17.69
CA HIS A 60 -19.46 13.41 -17.78
C HIS A 60 -18.38 14.33 -18.37
N ARG A 61 -18.72 15.38 -19.10
CA ARG A 61 -17.71 16.30 -19.69
C ARG A 61 -16.86 17.06 -18.65
N ARG A 62 -17.25 17.03 -17.38
CA ARG A 62 -16.50 17.67 -16.28
C ARG A 62 -15.62 16.70 -15.50
N SER A 63 -15.85 15.40 -15.62
CA SER A 63 -15.01 14.36 -15.04
C SER A 63 -13.92 13.97 -16.02
N TYR A 64 -12.72 13.72 -15.53
CA TYR A 64 -11.64 13.15 -16.34
C TYR A 64 -11.93 11.68 -16.65
N GLY A 65 -11.62 11.25 -17.88
CA GLY A 65 -11.63 9.85 -18.28
C GLY A 65 -12.39 9.57 -19.56
N THR A 66 -12.78 8.30 -19.70
CA THR A 66 -13.55 7.79 -20.84
C THR A 66 -14.92 7.32 -20.38
N HIS A 67 -15.96 7.68 -21.10
CA HIS A 67 -17.34 7.35 -20.75
C HIS A 67 -18.06 6.76 -21.96
N PHE A 68 -18.89 5.76 -21.71
CA PHE A 68 -19.70 5.11 -22.75
C PHE A 68 -21.19 5.33 -22.49
N PHE A 69 -21.94 5.49 -23.57
CA PHE A 69 -23.40 5.57 -23.53
C PHE A 69 -23.99 4.83 -24.73
N SER A 70 -24.93 3.94 -24.47
CA SER A 70 -25.66 3.20 -25.50
C SER A 70 -27.14 3.61 -25.45
N SER A 71 -27.68 4.02 -26.60
CA SER A 71 -29.06 4.45 -26.72
C SER A 71 -29.88 3.44 -27.52
N SER A 72 -30.72 2.68 -26.82
CA SER A 72 -31.70 1.80 -27.50
C SER A 72 -32.80 2.56 -28.25
N GLU A 73 -32.96 3.86 -28.00
CA GLU A 73 -33.96 4.69 -28.68
C GLU A 73 -33.52 5.08 -30.10
N PHE A 74 -32.22 5.29 -30.30
CA PHE A 74 -31.63 5.76 -31.57
C PHE A 74 -30.69 4.74 -32.23
N ASP A 75 -30.48 3.58 -31.60
CA ASP A 75 -29.57 2.52 -32.06
C ASP A 75 -28.14 3.05 -32.29
N GLN A 76 -27.68 3.88 -31.35
CA GLN A 76 -26.41 4.60 -31.42
C GLN A 76 -25.62 4.40 -30.12
N ASP A 77 -24.33 4.12 -30.29
CA ASP A 77 -23.36 4.07 -29.20
C ASP A 77 -22.43 5.28 -29.27
N TYR A 78 -22.12 5.84 -28.11
CA TYR A 78 -21.30 7.02 -27.96
C TYR A 78 -20.13 6.76 -27.01
N LEU A 79 -18.95 7.24 -27.38
CA LEU A 79 -17.76 7.28 -26.55
C LEU A 79 -17.34 8.73 -26.35
N LEU A 80 -17.20 9.14 -25.10
CA LEU A 80 -16.71 10.45 -24.70
C LEU A 80 -15.32 10.30 -24.07
N PHE A 81 -14.33 10.94 -24.65
CA PHE A 81 -13.09 11.29 -23.96
C PHE A 81 -13.26 12.66 -23.33
N SER A 82 -12.99 12.77 -22.04
CA SER A 82 -13.10 14.02 -21.29
C SER A 82 -11.82 14.29 -20.52
N ALA A 83 -11.25 15.47 -20.73
CA ALA A 83 -10.08 15.91 -19.98
C ALA A 83 -10.45 16.44 -18.57
N GLY A 84 -11.75 16.53 -18.26
CA GLY A 84 -12.24 17.17 -17.06
C GLY A 84 -12.05 18.69 -17.08
N GLU A 85 -12.04 19.31 -15.90
CA GLU A 85 -11.80 20.74 -15.76
C GLU A 85 -10.33 21.10 -16.01
N MET A 86 -10.09 22.01 -16.97
CA MET A 86 -8.77 22.53 -17.28
C MET A 86 -8.68 24.03 -16.94
N PRO A 87 -7.57 24.49 -16.35
CA PRO A 87 -7.44 25.85 -15.81
C PRO A 87 -7.32 26.94 -16.89
N THR A 88 -6.99 26.54 -18.12
CA THR A 88 -6.83 27.46 -19.26
C THR A 88 -7.48 26.89 -20.51
N ALA A 89 -7.78 27.75 -21.47
CA ALA A 89 -8.18 27.34 -22.81
C ALA A 89 -7.00 26.75 -23.59
N GLY A 90 -7.28 26.04 -24.69
CA GLY A 90 -6.27 25.55 -25.63
C GLY A 90 -5.89 24.08 -25.49
N TYR A 91 -6.36 23.41 -24.42
CA TYR A 91 -6.31 21.95 -24.35
C TYR A 91 -7.22 21.32 -25.41
N GLN A 92 -6.76 20.25 -26.03
CA GLN A 92 -7.49 19.48 -27.04
C GLN A 92 -7.37 17.99 -26.73
N ILE A 93 -8.31 17.18 -27.23
CA ILE A 93 -8.20 15.72 -27.20
C ILE A 93 -8.11 15.24 -28.65
N THR A 94 -7.18 14.33 -28.92
CA THR A 94 -6.99 13.74 -30.25
C THR A 94 -7.13 12.23 -30.14
N LEU A 95 -7.86 11.61 -31.07
CA LEU A 95 -7.90 10.16 -31.24
C LEU A 95 -6.59 9.72 -31.90
N GLU A 96 -5.75 8.99 -31.17
CA GLU A 96 -4.47 8.50 -31.69
C GLU A 96 -4.63 7.20 -32.45
N LYS A 97 -5.51 6.33 -31.96
CA LYS A 97 -5.57 4.95 -32.41
C LYS A 97 -6.97 4.37 -32.25
N VAL A 98 -7.37 3.59 -33.25
CA VAL A 98 -8.49 2.65 -33.15
C VAL A 98 -7.94 1.30 -33.59
N GLU A 99 -7.86 0.37 -32.65
CA GLU A 99 -7.47 -1.02 -32.93
C GLU A 99 -8.64 -1.94 -32.78
N GLU A 100 -8.78 -2.85 -33.73
CA GLU A 100 -9.90 -3.78 -33.78
C GLU A 100 -9.39 -5.21 -33.91
N ASN A 101 -9.97 -6.09 -33.11
CA ASN A 101 -9.87 -7.53 -33.29
C ASN A 101 -11.26 -8.17 -33.26
N ASP A 102 -11.31 -9.50 -33.37
CA ASP A 102 -12.56 -10.26 -33.47
C ASP A 102 -13.51 -10.04 -32.26
N SER A 103 -13.01 -9.57 -31.12
CA SER A 103 -13.77 -9.46 -29.86
C SER A 103 -13.74 -8.09 -29.19
N LEU A 104 -12.80 -7.23 -29.55
CA LEU A 104 -12.51 -5.98 -28.86
C LEU A 104 -12.20 -4.86 -29.85
N VAL A 105 -12.76 -3.69 -29.56
CA VAL A 105 -12.38 -2.42 -30.18
C VAL A 105 -11.74 -1.54 -29.11
N LEU A 106 -10.50 -1.13 -29.35
CA LEU A 106 -9.71 -0.27 -28.46
C LEU A 106 -9.58 1.12 -29.07
N PHE A 107 -10.05 2.13 -28.34
CA PHE A 107 -9.87 3.54 -28.68
C PHE A 107 -8.82 4.17 -27.77
N GLU A 108 -7.77 4.76 -28.35
CA GLU A 108 -6.74 5.48 -27.58
C GLU A 108 -6.83 6.97 -27.90
N GLY A 109 -7.16 7.77 -26.90
CA GLY A 109 -7.16 9.23 -26.96
C GLY A 109 -5.92 9.81 -26.25
N ARG A 110 -5.50 10.99 -26.67
CA ARG A 110 -4.46 11.78 -26.00
C ARG A 110 -4.93 13.20 -25.76
N ILE A 111 -4.69 13.70 -24.55
CA ILE A 111 -4.84 15.13 -24.22
C ILE A 111 -3.60 15.87 -24.71
N ASN A 112 -3.82 16.91 -25.52
CA ASN A 112 -2.80 17.81 -26.01
C ASN A 112 -2.91 19.15 -25.27
N PRO A 113 -1.89 19.57 -24.51
CA PRO A 113 -1.86 20.89 -23.90
C PRO A 113 -1.73 21.98 -24.98
N PRO A 114 -2.03 23.25 -24.67
CA PRO A 114 -1.72 24.37 -25.55
C PRO A 114 -0.22 24.39 -25.90
N GLY A 115 0.12 24.94 -27.08
CA GLY A 115 1.49 24.99 -27.53
C GLY A 115 2.39 25.80 -26.58
N GLU A 116 3.66 25.44 -26.48
CA GLU A 116 4.62 26.18 -25.65
C GLU A 116 4.69 27.66 -26.10
N GLY A 117 4.46 28.59 -25.18
CA GLY A 117 4.43 30.03 -25.44
C GLY A 117 3.14 30.54 -26.10
N GLU A 118 2.14 29.69 -26.31
CA GLU A 118 0.84 30.12 -26.80
C GLU A 118 0.10 30.94 -25.74
N MET A 119 -0.44 32.09 -26.13
CA MET A 119 -1.27 32.90 -25.23
C MET A 119 -2.65 32.25 -25.11
N THR A 120 -2.93 31.65 -23.95
CA THR A 120 -4.23 31.04 -23.65
C THR A 120 -5.09 31.93 -22.76
N ALA A 121 -6.41 31.83 -22.93
CA ALA A 121 -7.35 32.48 -22.04
C ALA A 121 -7.35 31.78 -20.68
N GLN A 122 -7.28 32.57 -19.60
CA GLN A 122 -7.37 32.12 -18.21
C GLN A 122 -8.83 31.91 -17.83
N VAL A 123 -9.43 30.86 -18.38
CA VAL A 123 -10.82 30.46 -18.15
C VAL A 123 -10.88 28.96 -18.00
N LEU A 124 -11.72 28.49 -17.07
CA LEU A 124 -11.99 27.07 -16.91
C LEU A 124 -12.61 26.53 -18.20
N THR A 125 -12.02 25.48 -18.74
CA THR A 125 -12.52 24.79 -19.93
C THR A 125 -12.72 23.30 -19.67
N TYR A 126 -13.49 22.67 -20.55
CA TYR A 126 -13.83 21.24 -20.46
C TYR A 126 -13.59 20.59 -21.83
N PRO A 127 -12.32 20.34 -22.21
CA PRO A 127 -11.99 19.72 -23.49
C PRO A 127 -12.59 18.32 -23.58
N THR A 128 -13.28 18.05 -24.68
CA THR A 128 -13.91 16.76 -24.96
C THR A 128 -13.65 16.32 -26.39
N LEU A 129 -13.67 15.00 -26.60
CA LEU A 129 -13.77 14.38 -27.91
C LEU A 129 -14.90 13.35 -27.84
N LEU A 130 -15.95 13.59 -28.62
CA LEU A 130 -17.14 12.75 -28.68
C LEU A 130 -17.16 11.97 -29.99
N ILE A 131 -17.36 10.66 -29.88
CA ILE A 131 -17.37 9.71 -30.99
C ILE A 131 -18.73 9.02 -31.03
N GLU A 132 -19.37 9.04 -32.18
CA GLU A 132 -20.53 8.21 -32.52
C GLU A 132 -20.06 6.94 -33.23
N ILE A 133 -20.59 5.80 -32.82
CA ILE A 133 -20.27 4.50 -33.41
C ILE A 133 -21.47 4.09 -34.27
N VAL A 134 -21.22 3.99 -35.58
CA VAL A 134 -22.28 3.88 -36.60
C VAL A 134 -22.84 2.46 -36.67
N ASP A 135 -22.02 1.47 -36.34
CA ASP A 135 -22.44 0.07 -36.28
C ASP A 135 -22.47 -0.40 -34.82
N PRO A 136 -23.66 -0.65 -34.23
CA PRO A 136 -23.74 -1.12 -32.86
C PRO A 136 -22.94 -2.42 -32.71
N LEU A 137 -21.97 -2.38 -31.80
CA LEU A 137 -21.00 -3.46 -31.66
C LEU A 137 -21.60 -4.60 -30.85
N GLU A 138 -21.64 -5.82 -31.43
CA GLU A 138 -21.73 -7.05 -30.62
C GLU A 138 -20.41 -7.37 -29.88
N ARG A 139 -19.44 -6.45 -29.90
CA ARG A 139 -18.08 -6.63 -29.40
C ARG A 139 -17.86 -5.82 -28.13
N SER A 140 -16.86 -6.22 -27.36
CA SER A 140 -16.40 -5.43 -26.22
C SER A 140 -15.72 -4.15 -26.71
N MET A 141 -15.81 -3.10 -25.92
CA MET A 141 -15.17 -1.82 -26.15
C MET A 141 -14.30 -1.46 -24.97
N GLU A 142 -13.07 -1.05 -25.25
CA GLU A 142 -12.18 -0.43 -24.28
C GLU A 142 -11.74 0.93 -24.81
N ALA A 143 -11.56 1.87 -23.89
CA ALA A 143 -11.02 3.18 -24.22
C ALA A 143 -9.98 3.56 -23.17
N ALA A 144 -8.91 4.18 -23.63
CA ALA A 144 -7.85 4.72 -22.79
C ALA A 144 -7.61 6.17 -23.17
N LEU A 145 -7.65 7.06 -22.18
CA LEU A 145 -7.25 8.45 -22.33
C LEU A 145 -5.87 8.61 -21.70
N SER A 146 -4.89 8.97 -22.52
CA SER A 146 -3.57 9.34 -22.04
C SER A 146 -3.51 10.84 -21.80
N ALA A 147 -3.05 11.23 -20.61
CA ALA A 147 -2.50 12.56 -20.41
C ALA A 147 -1.30 12.76 -21.34
N PRO A 148 -0.94 14.00 -21.71
CA PRO A 148 0.35 14.20 -22.35
C PRO A 148 1.39 13.57 -21.44
N GLU A 149 2.30 12.78 -22.02
CA GLU A 149 3.57 12.49 -21.39
C GLU A 149 4.21 13.86 -21.17
N VAL A 150 3.93 14.47 -20.02
CA VAL A 150 4.80 15.50 -19.47
C VAL A 150 6.12 14.75 -19.46
N PRO A 151 7.11 15.16 -20.29
CA PRO A 151 8.43 14.58 -20.15
C PRO A 151 8.68 14.63 -18.67
N LEU A 152 8.95 13.47 -18.05
CA LEU A 152 9.48 13.45 -16.71
C LEU A 152 10.78 14.24 -16.84
N GLU A 153 10.67 15.57 -16.77
CA GLU A 153 11.74 16.40 -16.34
C GLU A 153 12.12 15.70 -15.06
N THR A 154 13.38 15.28 -15.04
CA THR A 154 14.02 14.54 -13.96
C THR A 154 14.11 15.46 -12.73
N GLY A 155 12.98 16.07 -12.34
CA GLY A 155 12.73 16.60 -11.04
C GLY A 155 13.12 15.51 -10.08
N ARG A 156 13.99 15.87 -9.16
CA ARG A 156 14.45 14.96 -8.14
C ARG A 156 13.20 14.49 -7.39
N HIS A 157 12.93 13.19 -7.43
CA HIS A 157 11.91 12.62 -6.58
C HIS A 157 12.38 12.76 -5.14
N GLU A 158 11.49 13.23 -4.29
CA GLU A 158 11.68 13.34 -2.85
C GLU A 158 10.74 12.34 -2.19
N ASN A 159 11.32 11.42 -1.41
CA ASN A 159 10.53 10.55 -0.54
C ASN A 159 10.41 11.26 0.79
N LEU A 160 9.19 11.46 1.26
CA LEU A 160 8.89 12.12 2.52
C LEU A 160 7.86 11.30 3.29
N GLU A 161 7.84 11.43 4.61
CA GLU A 161 6.73 10.97 5.43
C GLU A 161 5.71 12.09 5.64
N GLY A 162 4.43 11.73 5.58
CA GLY A 162 3.33 12.67 5.69
C GLY A 162 2.07 12.07 6.30
N ARG A 163 1.17 12.94 6.76
CA ARG A 163 -0.16 12.59 7.23
C ARG A 163 -1.19 13.04 6.21
N TYR A 164 -2.03 12.12 5.73
CA TYR A 164 -3.09 12.47 4.77
C TYR A 164 -4.14 13.34 5.47
N VAL A 165 -4.38 14.53 4.96
CA VAL A 165 -5.34 15.48 5.57
C VAL A 165 -6.71 15.34 4.92
N GLY A 166 -6.75 15.22 3.59
CA GLY A 166 -7.99 15.05 2.83
C GLY A 166 -7.87 15.44 1.36
N ALA A 167 -8.95 15.25 0.61
CA ALA A 167 -9.05 15.72 -0.76
C ALA A 167 -9.41 17.21 -0.79
N ILE A 168 -8.71 17.98 -1.62
CA ILE A 168 -9.03 19.38 -1.89
C ILE A 168 -10.08 19.44 -3.01
N ASP A 169 -9.82 18.68 -4.07
CA ASP A 169 -10.69 18.49 -5.23
C ASP A 169 -10.47 17.09 -5.84
N GLY A 170 -11.08 16.81 -6.99
CA GLY A 170 -10.98 15.50 -7.63
C GLY A 170 -9.56 15.11 -8.09
N ASN A 171 -8.63 16.06 -8.19
CA ASN A 171 -7.28 15.86 -8.74
C ASN A 171 -6.18 16.32 -7.77
N SER A 172 -6.53 16.70 -6.53
CA SER A 172 -5.61 17.30 -5.58
C SER A 172 -5.93 16.89 -4.15
N VAL A 173 -4.88 16.68 -3.37
CA VAL A 173 -4.97 16.34 -1.94
C VAL A 173 -4.12 17.27 -1.10
N GLU A 174 -4.42 17.31 0.20
CA GLU A 174 -3.60 17.96 1.20
C GLU A 174 -2.90 16.90 2.07
N ILE A 175 -1.59 17.05 2.25
CA ILE A 175 -0.77 16.20 3.11
C ILE A 175 0.07 17.08 4.04
N GLU A 176 0.04 16.80 5.34
CA GLU A 176 0.94 17.41 6.33
C GLU A 176 2.26 16.65 6.34
N ILE A 177 3.36 17.29 5.97
CA ILE A 177 4.68 16.63 5.98
C ILE A 177 5.20 16.53 7.42
N LEU A 178 5.70 15.35 7.80
CA LEU A 178 6.19 15.09 9.15
C LEU A 178 7.71 15.20 9.27
N GLU A 179 8.43 15.15 8.14
CA GLU A 179 9.89 15.20 8.12
C GLU A 179 10.46 16.62 7.94
N GLU A 180 11.59 16.87 8.60
CA GLU A 180 12.39 18.07 8.38
C GLU A 180 13.01 18.07 6.96
N PRO A 181 13.10 19.22 6.27
CA PRO A 181 12.89 20.58 6.78
C PRO A 181 11.43 21.08 6.67
N PHE A 182 10.48 20.21 6.36
CA PHE A 182 9.10 20.56 6.04
C PHE A 182 8.10 20.12 7.12
N ALA A 183 8.57 19.74 8.30
CA ALA A 183 7.72 19.24 9.37
C ALA A 183 6.61 20.24 9.75
N GLY A 184 5.35 19.78 9.74
CA GLY A 184 4.15 20.56 10.00
C GLY A 184 3.68 21.44 8.82
N VAL A 185 4.28 21.32 7.64
CA VAL A 185 3.83 22.02 6.43
C VAL A 185 2.72 21.22 5.75
N PHE A 186 1.60 21.88 5.48
CA PHE A 186 0.49 21.35 4.68
C PHE A 186 0.76 21.62 3.20
N MET A 187 0.92 20.56 2.42
CA MET A 187 1.20 20.63 0.99
C MET A 187 -0.02 20.23 0.19
N ALA A 188 -0.46 21.13 -0.70
CA ALA A 188 -1.41 20.81 -1.75
C ALA A 188 -0.68 20.11 -2.90
N LEU A 189 -0.98 18.84 -3.11
CA LEU A 189 -0.34 17.97 -4.09
C LEU A 189 -1.32 17.63 -5.19
N ARG A 190 -0.88 17.74 -6.45
CA ARG A 190 -1.65 17.25 -7.58
C ARG A 190 -1.44 15.75 -7.75
N LEU A 191 -2.53 15.04 -8.01
CA LEU A 191 -2.53 13.59 -8.21
C LEU A 191 -2.10 13.23 -9.64
N THR A 192 -1.47 12.07 -9.77
CA THR A 192 -1.28 11.38 -11.06
C THR A 192 -2.28 10.26 -11.20
N ASP A 193 -2.41 9.67 -12.39
CA ASP A 193 -3.29 8.50 -12.61
C ASP A 193 -3.02 7.35 -11.63
N LYS A 194 -1.79 7.20 -11.13
CA LYS A 194 -1.41 6.18 -10.15
C LYS A 194 -1.93 6.46 -8.74
N THR A 195 -2.24 7.71 -8.43
CA THR A 195 -2.53 8.18 -7.07
C THR A 195 -3.91 8.80 -6.94
N MET A 196 -4.73 8.76 -8.00
CA MET A 196 -6.11 9.26 -8.01
C MET A 196 -7.02 8.55 -7.01
N ASP A 197 -6.65 7.35 -6.56
CA ASP A 197 -7.41 6.52 -5.63
C ASP A 197 -7.15 6.84 -4.15
N ILE A 198 -6.15 7.67 -3.83
CA ILE A 198 -5.69 7.90 -2.45
C ILE A 198 -6.83 8.30 -1.50
N SER A 199 -7.77 9.14 -1.95
CA SER A 199 -8.89 9.60 -1.12
C SER A 199 -9.91 8.51 -0.80
N GLN A 200 -9.87 7.40 -1.52
CA GLN A 200 -10.72 6.22 -1.31
C GLN A 200 -10.01 5.16 -0.47
N VAL A 201 -8.68 5.11 -0.56
CA VAL A 201 -7.84 4.07 0.05
C VAL A 201 -7.30 4.50 1.42
N VAL A 202 -6.96 5.77 1.60
CA VAL A 202 -6.29 6.29 2.80
C VAL A 202 -7.27 7.11 3.64
N PRO A 203 -7.57 6.69 4.88
CA PRO A 203 -8.38 7.49 5.81
C PRO A 203 -7.71 8.82 6.18
N GLU A 204 -8.50 9.87 6.41
CA GLU A 204 -7.98 11.15 6.92
C GLU A 204 -7.29 10.95 8.28
N GLY A 205 -6.13 11.59 8.44
CA GLY A 205 -5.27 11.51 9.62
C GLY A 205 -4.26 10.36 9.61
N GLU A 206 -4.30 9.48 8.60
CA GLU A 206 -3.41 8.33 8.47
C GLU A 206 -2.00 8.74 8.03
N HIS A 207 -1.00 8.00 8.51
CA HIS A 207 0.41 8.19 8.14
C HIS A 207 0.70 7.51 6.81
N LEU A 208 1.58 8.10 5.98
CA LEU A 208 2.02 7.52 4.72
C LEU A 208 3.41 8.00 4.30
N GLU A 209 4.11 7.13 3.59
CA GLU A 209 5.28 7.50 2.79
C GLU A 209 4.79 8.02 1.44
N VAL A 210 5.26 9.19 1.02
CA VAL A 210 4.92 9.81 -0.26
C VAL A 210 6.16 9.99 -1.12
N THR A 211 6.03 9.73 -2.42
CA THR A 211 7.03 10.10 -3.42
C THR A 211 6.53 11.31 -4.18
N LEU A 212 7.23 12.44 -4.05
CA LEU A 212 6.85 13.72 -4.63
C LEU A 212 7.86 14.17 -5.70
N TYR A 213 7.41 14.95 -6.67
CA TYR A 213 8.31 15.73 -7.53
C TYR A 213 7.67 17.08 -7.90
N ARG A 214 8.49 18.03 -8.35
CA ARG A 214 7.99 19.27 -8.97
C ARG A 214 7.97 19.13 -10.48
N ASN A 215 6.85 19.47 -11.10
CA ASN A 215 6.77 19.54 -12.56
C ASN A 215 7.39 20.86 -13.09
N SER A 216 7.39 21.04 -14.42
CA SER A 216 7.91 22.25 -15.09
C SER A 216 7.15 23.54 -14.75
N GLN A 217 5.98 23.43 -14.13
CA GLN A 217 5.18 24.57 -13.65
C GLN A 217 5.42 24.87 -12.16
N ASP A 218 6.42 24.23 -11.54
CA ASP A 218 6.76 24.37 -10.12
C ASP A 218 5.64 23.89 -9.17
N GLN A 219 4.75 23.01 -9.65
CA GLN A 219 3.69 22.37 -8.88
C GLN A 219 4.18 21.04 -8.30
N TRP A 220 3.87 20.78 -7.02
CA TRP A 220 4.12 19.48 -6.41
C TRP A 220 3.13 18.43 -6.88
N ILE A 221 3.68 17.30 -7.32
CA ILE A 221 2.95 16.15 -7.82
C ILE A 221 3.21 14.98 -6.87
N LEU A 222 2.14 14.27 -6.50
CA LEU A 222 2.21 12.99 -5.82
C LEU A 222 2.36 11.87 -6.87
N ASP A 223 3.55 11.27 -6.98
CA ASP A 223 3.82 10.21 -7.96
C ASP A 223 3.48 8.82 -7.42
N ASP A 224 3.76 8.57 -6.14
CA ASP A 224 3.46 7.31 -5.46
C ASP A 224 3.16 7.59 -3.99
N TYR A 225 2.40 6.69 -3.36
CA TYR A 225 2.19 6.69 -1.91
C TYR A 225 2.12 5.28 -1.38
N ARG A 226 2.53 5.10 -0.13
CA ARG A 226 2.44 3.82 0.56
C ARG A 226 1.97 4.05 1.97
N LEU A 227 0.94 3.29 2.35
CA LEU A 227 0.66 3.10 3.77
C LEU A 227 1.86 2.37 4.37
N PRO A 228 2.34 2.80 5.55
CA PRO A 228 3.35 2.06 6.28
C PRO A 228 2.86 0.63 6.43
N GLN A 229 3.72 -0.36 6.18
CA GLN A 229 3.31 -1.72 6.43
C GLN A 229 3.06 -1.86 7.92
N GLU A 230 1.84 -2.19 8.33
CA GLU A 230 1.59 -2.60 9.71
C GLU A 230 2.56 -3.77 9.99
N GLY A 231 3.55 -3.54 10.87
CA GLY A 231 4.56 -4.53 11.26
C GLY A 231 3.96 -5.74 11.98
N GLY A 232 2.66 -5.68 12.26
CA GLY A 232 1.87 -6.72 12.91
C GLY A 232 1.61 -6.38 14.37
N VAL A 233 1.30 -7.41 15.14
CA VAL A 233 1.06 -7.31 16.58
C VAL A 233 2.11 -8.12 17.30
N LEU A 234 2.99 -7.42 18.01
CA LEU A 234 3.96 -8.04 18.89
C LEU A 234 3.33 -8.24 20.27
N LYS A 235 3.25 -9.49 20.73
CA LYS A 235 2.84 -9.80 22.11
C LYS A 235 4.09 -10.03 22.96
N GLY A 236 4.13 -9.45 24.13
CA GLY A 236 5.25 -9.64 25.05
C GLY A 236 5.04 -9.08 26.44
N ILE A 237 6.05 -9.26 27.27
CA ILE A 237 6.10 -8.74 28.65
C ILE A 237 6.51 -7.28 28.57
N TYR A 238 5.67 -6.38 29.06
CA TYR A 238 6.05 -4.98 29.20
C TYR A 238 7.06 -4.88 30.35
N VAL A 239 8.25 -4.41 30.02
CA VAL A 239 9.38 -4.34 30.94
C VAL A 239 9.37 -2.98 31.61
N GLY A 240 9.24 -1.91 30.83
CA GLY A 240 9.17 -0.58 31.39
C GLY A 240 9.37 0.52 30.36
N ARG A 241 9.47 1.75 30.86
CA ARG A 241 9.91 2.90 30.08
C ARG A 241 11.40 3.09 30.27
N ILE A 242 12.11 3.23 29.15
CA ILE A 242 13.52 3.65 29.17
C ILE A 242 13.57 5.16 29.44
N ASP A 243 12.72 5.92 28.76
CA ASP A 243 12.51 7.35 28.97
C ASP A 243 11.08 7.78 28.58
N GLY A 244 10.85 9.07 28.32
CA GLY A 244 9.54 9.60 27.95
C GLY A 244 9.04 9.19 26.56
N ASN A 245 9.93 8.69 25.69
CA ASN A 245 9.64 8.37 24.30
C ASN A 245 9.86 6.89 23.97
N PHE A 246 10.41 6.09 24.89
CA PHE A 246 10.72 4.69 24.59
C PHE A 246 10.17 3.73 25.64
N ILE A 247 9.59 2.64 25.16
CA ILE A 247 9.20 1.50 25.98
C ILE A 247 10.02 0.27 25.62
N GLU A 248 10.12 -0.63 26.56
CA GLU A 248 10.83 -1.89 26.45
C GLU A 248 9.85 -3.05 26.61
N VAL A 249 9.85 -3.97 25.65
CA VAL A 249 9.02 -5.18 25.65
C VAL A 249 9.91 -6.39 25.43
N GLN A 250 9.80 -7.38 26.31
CA GLN A 250 10.47 -8.67 26.13
C GLN A 250 9.57 -9.62 25.35
N THR A 251 10.12 -10.27 24.33
CA THR A 251 9.39 -11.23 23.49
C THR A 251 10.18 -12.50 23.25
N ASP A 252 9.49 -13.55 22.84
CA ASP A 252 10.11 -14.84 22.48
C ASP A 252 10.95 -14.74 21.20
N GLU A 253 10.71 -13.73 20.36
CA GLU A 253 11.50 -13.48 19.15
C GLU A 253 12.92 -12.99 19.48
N VAL A 254 13.08 -12.33 20.64
CA VAL A 254 14.36 -11.83 21.14
C VAL A 254 14.59 -12.33 22.57
N PRO A 255 14.82 -13.64 22.77
CA PRO A 255 14.77 -14.28 24.09
C PRO A 255 15.87 -13.79 25.05
N GLU A 256 16.97 -13.26 24.52
CA GLU A 256 18.09 -12.71 25.31
C GLU A 256 18.10 -11.17 25.37
N GLY A 257 17.06 -10.51 24.84
CA GLY A 257 17.03 -9.06 24.72
C GLY A 257 15.64 -8.47 24.87
N PHE A 258 15.55 -7.20 24.50
CA PHE A 258 14.32 -6.45 24.54
C PHE A 258 14.12 -5.74 23.21
N VAL A 259 12.85 -5.59 22.86
CA VAL A 259 12.43 -4.74 21.76
C VAL A 259 12.16 -3.36 22.32
N VAL A 260 12.83 -2.36 21.76
CA VAL A 260 12.64 -0.96 22.11
C VAL A 260 11.73 -0.33 21.08
N PHE A 261 10.61 0.21 21.53
CA PHE A 261 9.69 0.92 20.65
C PHE A 261 9.67 2.41 20.94
N SER A 262 9.52 3.22 19.90
CA SER A 262 9.15 4.63 20.03
C SER A 262 7.68 4.74 20.46
N TYR A 263 7.44 5.32 21.62
CA TYR A 263 6.14 5.56 22.23
C TYR A 263 6.04 7.03 22.70
N PRO A 264 5.61 7.95 21.82
CA PRO A 264 5.58 9.36 22.16
C PRO A 264 4.60 9.63 23.31
N LEU A 265 5.00 10.42 24.32
CA LEU A 265 4.18 10.79 25.49
C LEU A 265 2.73 11.21 25.19
N ALA A 266 2.45 11.73 23.99
CA ALA A 266 1.11 12.11 23.56
C ALA A 266 0.13 10.91 23.43
N SER A 267 0.63 9.69 23.16
CA SER A 267 -0.19 8.48 22.97
C SER A 267 -0.76 7.91 24.27
N GLU A 268 -0.22 8.30 25.43
CA GLU A 268 -0.73 7.90 26.74
C GLU A 268 -2.07 8.59 27.07
N ASN A 269 -2.27 9.80 26.56
CA ASN A 269 -3.49 10.58 26.79
C ASN A 269 -4.68 10.13 25.92
N SER A 270 -4.44 9.49 24.78
CA SER A 270 -5.50 9.02 23.89
C SER A 270 -6.10 7.68 24.33
N SER A 271 -5.30 6.81 24.95
CA SER A 271 -5.77 5.49 25.42
C SER A 271 -6.34 5.52 26.85
N GLY A 272 -5.94 6.49 27.68
CA GLY A 272 -6.39 6.59 29.08
C GLY A 272 -5.86 5.48 29.99
N VAL A 273 -4.82 4.79 29.55
CA VAL A 273 -4.33 3.51 30.05
C VAL A 273 -2.91 3.73 30.60
N SER A 274 -2.76 3.72 31.93
CA SER A 274 -1.47 3.93 32.62
C SER A 274 -0.58 2.70 32.42
N LEU A 275 0.56 2.85 31.72
CA LEU A 275 1.50 1.74 31.46
C LEU A 275 2.11 1.12 32.72
N LYS A 276 1.95 1.75 33.88
CA LYS A 276 2.48 1.25 35.16
C LYS A 276 1.72 0.04 35.71
N ASP A 277 0.57 -0.28 35.13
CA ASP A 277 -0.35 -1.30 35.65
C ASP A 277 -0.34 -2.60 34.83
N TYR A 278 0.59 -2.77 33.88
CA TYR A 278 0.63 -3.94 32.98
C TYR A 278 1.88 -4.78 33.15
N SER A 279 1.69 -6.10 33.20
CA SER A 279 2.76 -7.08 33.12
C SER A 279 3.00 -7.60 31.69
N ALA A 280 2.04 -7.45 30.78
CA ALA A 280 2.18 -7.80 29.37
C ALA A 280 1.30 -6.92 28.50
N ALA A 281 1.69 -6.80 27.23
CA ALA A 281 1.01 -6.00 26.24
C ALA A 281 0.99 -6.67 24.87
N ALA A 282 -0.04 -6.35 24.09
CA ALA A 282 -0.01 -6.45 22.65
C ALA A 282 0.34 -5.07 22.09
N VAL A 283 1.49 -4.96 21.44
CA VAL A 283 1.98 -3.75 20.78
C VAL A 283 1.74 -3.91 19.29
N ARG A 284 0.83 -3.09 18.75
CA ARG A 284 0.72 -2.93 17.31
C ARG A 284 1.73 -1.88 16.87
N TYR A 285 2.51 -2.17 15.85
CA TYR A 285 3.62 -1.31 15.45
C TYR A 285 3.70 -1.12 13.93
N LEU A 286 4.40 -0.07 13.53
CA LEU A 286 4.89 0.13 12.17
C LEU A 286 6.32 -0.40 12.05
N ASP A 287 6.56 -1.19 11.01
CA ASP A 287 7.89 -1.62 10.63
C ASP A 287 8.38 -0.70 9.49
N ASP A 288 9.35 0.16 9.80
CA ASP A 288 9.99 1.06 8.83
C ASP A 288 11.05 0.33 7.96
N GLY A 289 11.17 -0.99 8.09
CA GLY A 289 12.20 -1.79 7.44
C GLY A 289 13.60 -1.61 8.05
N GLY A 290 13.69 -0.90 9.17
CA GLY A 290 14.89 -0.60 9.94
C GLY A 290 14.87 -1.23 11.34
N SER A 291 15.61 -0.61 12.26
CA SER A 291 15.68 -1.04 13.67
C SER A 291 14.73 -0.26 14.59
N HIS A 292 13.83 0.55 14.03
CA HIS A 292 12.93 1.40 14.79
C HIS A 292 11.50 0.95 14.54
N TRP A 293 10.83 0.55 15.62
CA TRP A 293 9.42 0.21 15.57
C TRP A 293 8.64 1.31 16.28
N GLU A 294 7.71 1.92 15.56
CA GLU A 294 6.81 2.92 16.14
C GLU A 294 5.56 2.23 16.67
N VAL A 295 5.20 2.50 17.91
CA VAL A 295 3.97 1.97 18.48
C VAL A 295 2.76 2.72 17.95
N LEU A 296 1.88 1.99 17.27
CA LEU A 296 0.55 2.46 16.90
C LEU A 296 -0.46 2.34 18.04
N ASP A 297 -0.42 1.22 18.76
CA ASP A 297 -1.37 0.92 19.83
C ASP A 297 -0.76 -0.05 20.84
N ILE A 298 -1.10 0.12 22.12
CA ILE A 298 -0.74 -0.79 23.21
C ILE A 298 -2.01 -1.21 23.91
N LYS A 299 -2.30 -2.51 23.85
CA LYS A 299 -3.40 -3.09 24.62
C LYS A 299 -2.85 -3.88 25.80
N PRO A 300 -3.32 -3.58 27.02
CA PRO A 300 -3.07 -4.41 28.19
C PRO A 300 -3.42 -5.88 27.91
N ALA A 301 -2.52 -6.79 28.26
CA ALA A 301 -2.91 -8.18 28.37
C ALA A 301 -3.92 -8.33 29.51
N PRO A 302 -5.00 -9.11 29.34
CA PRO A 302 -5.85 -9.47 30.47
C PRO A 302 -5.02 -10.20 31.53
N ALA A 303 -5.49 -10.18 32.79
CA ALA A 303 -4.90 -11.00 33.85
C ALA A 303 -4.83 -12.47 33.36
N PRO A 304 -3.71 -13.19 33.61
CA PRO A 304 -3.60 -14.57 33.22
C PRO A 304 -4.76 -15.37 33.77
N ARG A 305 -5.46 -16.10 32.90
CA ARG A 305 -6.45 -17.07 33.34
C ARG A 305 -5.72 -18.38 33.52
N HIS A 306 -5.93 -19.04 34.65
CA HIS A 306 -5.40 -20.38 34.82
C HIS A 306 -5.94 -21.26 33.67
N HIS A 307 -5.05 -21.63 32.76
CA HIS A 307 -5.35 -22.56 31.69
C HIS A 307 -5.13 -23.99 32.20
N GLU A 308 -5.95 -24.94 31.75
CA GLU A 308 -5.81 -26.37 32.09
C GLU A 308 -4.70 -27.07 31.28
N GLU A 309 -3.95 -26.34 30.45
CA GLU A 309 -2.97 -26.89 29.51
C GLU A 309 -1.51 -26.71 29.96
N GLU A 310 -0.62 -27.39 29.22
CA GLU A 310 0.80 -27.71 29.45
C GLU A 310 1.50 -26.93 30.56
N THR A 311 1.60 -27.58 31.72
CA THR A 311 2.40 -27.08 32.84
C THR A 311 3.84 -27.55 32.70
N TRP A 312 4.76 -26.68 33.07
CA TRP A 312 6.19 -26.99 33.13
C TRP A 312 6.67 -26.86 34.57
N THR A 313 7.70 -27.64 34.92
CA THR A 313 8.41 -27.54 36.20
C THR A 313 9.83 -27.05 35.92
N GLN A 314 10.26 -26.02 36.65
CA GLN A 314 11.60 -25.46 36.52
C GLN A 314 12.21 -25.16 37.88
N SER A 315 13.55 -25.18 37.96
CA SER A 315 14.27 -24.67 39.12
C SER A 315 15.10 -23.44 38.75
N GLY A 316 15.21 -22.49 39.67
CA GLY A 316 16.00 -21.28 39.46
C GLY A 316 16.37 -20.57 40.76
N VAL A 317 17.37 -19.70 40.69
CA VAL A 317 17.79 -18.86 41.80
C VAL A 317 17.04 -17.54 41.72
N TYR A 318 16.30 -17.19 42.77
CA TYR A 318 15.56 -15.93 42.80
C TYR A 318 16.52 -14.74 42.91
N GLN A 319 16.46 -13.85 41.93
CA GLN A 319 17.31 -12.67 41.84
C GLN A 319 16.58 -11.37 42.23
N GLY A 320 15.30 -11.46 42.60
CA GLY A 320 14.49 -10.32 43.03
C GLY A 320 13.35 -9.97 42.08
N MET A 321 12.61 -8.93 42.47
CA MET A 321 11.57 -8.32 41.66
C MET A 321 12.22 -7.44 40.59
N ALA A 322 11.84 -7.64 39.34
CA ALA A 322 12.22 -6.77 38.23
C ALA A 322 11.22 -5.60 38.09
N TYR A 323 9.91 -5.88 38.18
CA TYR A 323 8.81 -4.91 37.98
C TYR A 323 7.57 -5.28 38.80
N VAL A 324 6.50 -4.47 38.69
CA VAL A 324 5.31 -4.45 39.56
C VAL A 324 4.76 -5.84 39.90
N ASP A 325 4.84 -6.83 38.99
CA ASP A 325 4.53 -8.25 39.26
C ASP A 325 5.47 -9.26 38.54
N VAL A 326 6.66 -8.80 38.14
CA VAL A 326 7.61 -9.59 37.35
C VAL A 326 8.86 -9.87 38.17
N HIS A 327 9.20 -11.15 38.31
CA HIS A 327 10.27 -11.66 39.15
C HIS A 327 11.33 -12.35 38.29
N ARG A 328 12.60 -12.23 38.69
CA ARG A 328 13.70 -12.82 37.96
C ARG A 328 14.20 -14.09 38.63
N PHE A 329 14.29 -15.19 37.86
CA PHE A 329 14.94 -16.43 38.27
C PHE A 329 15.94 -16.89 37.22
N SER A 330 17.21 -17.05 37.60
CA SER A 330 18.29 -17.51 36.70
C SER A 330 18.26 -16.84 35.32
N ASP A 331 18.21 -15.50 35.31
CA ASP A 331 18.18 -14.62 34.12
C ASP A 331 16.89 -14.63 33.28
N LYS A 332 15.85 -15.35 33.70
CA LYS A 332 14.52 -15.31 33.07
C LYS A 332 13.51 -14.52 33.90
N LEU A 333 12.55 -13.88 33.22
CA LEU A 333 11.44 -13.17 33.84
C LEU A 333 10.21 -14.07 33.97
N TYR A 334 9.57 -14.01 35.13
CA TYR A 334 8.38 -14.77 35.48
C TYR A 334 7.33 -13.84 36.06
N TRP A 335 6.07 -14.05 35.68
CA TRP A 335 4.95 -13.34 36.27
C TRP A 335 4.42 -14.11 37.48
N PHE A 336 4.14 -13.37 38.55
CA PHE A 336 3.51 -13.92 39.76
C PHE A 336 2.07 -13.46 39.85
N ASP A 337 1.17 -14.42 39.99
CA ASP A 337 -0.16 -14.13 40.52
C ASP A 337 -0.06 -14.10 42.05
N GLU A 338 -0.06 -12.91 42.65
CA GLU A 338 -0.05 -12.78 44.12
C GLU A 338 -1.23 -13.51 44.78
N SER A 339 -2.32 -13.76 44.05
CA SER A 339 -3.45 -14.53 44.58
C SER A 339 -3.17 -16.03 44.64
N LEU A 340 -2.21 -16.53 43.85
CA LEU A 340 -1.84 -17.95 43.80
C LEU A 340 -0.57 -18.24 44.60
N VAL A 341 0.41 -17.33 44.58
CA VAL A 341 1.72 -17.52 45.20
C VAL A 341 2.12 -16.29 46.01
N PRO A 342 2.10 -16.37 47.36
CA PRO A 342 2.57 -15.30 48.22
C PRO A 342 4.08 -15.07 48.02
N VAL A 343 4.45 -13.88 47.52
CA VAL A 343 5.85 -13.51 47.20
C VAL A 343 6.68 -13.12 48.42
N ASP A 344 6.04 -12.89 49.58
CA ASP A 344 6.66 -12.51 50.85
C ASP A 344 7.58 -13.59 51.42
N HIS A 345 7.54 -14.80 50.87
CA HIS A 345 8.41 -15.92 51.23
C HIS A 345 9.67 -16.06 50.37
N LEU A 346 9.78 -15.30 49.27
CA LEU A 346 10.94 -15.36 48.38
C LEU A 346 12.13 -14.61 49.00
N LYS A 347 13.31 -15.23 49.01
CA LYS A 347 14.56 -14.61 49.46
C LYS A 347 15.57 -14.60 48.32
N MET A 348 16.27 -13.46 48.18
CA MET A 348 17.34 -13.33 47.19
C MET A 348 18.37 -14.44 47.35
N ASP A 349 18.88 -14.92 46.22
CA ASP A 349 19.92 -15.94 46.09
C ASP A 349 19.54 -17.34 46.61
N GLU A 350 18.27 -17.58 46.96
CA GLU A 350 17.77 -18.92 47.24
C GLU A 350 17.30 -19.62 45.95
N SER A 351 17.50 -20.93 45.90
CA SER A 351 17.05 -21.78 44.79
C SER A 351 15.66 -22.31 45.09
N TYR A 352 14.84 -22.34 44.06
CA TYR A 352 13.45 -22.76 44.17
C TYR A 352 13.06 -23.64 43.01
N THR A 353 12.08 -24.52 43.23
CA THR A 353 11.42 -25.29 42.16
C THR A 353 9.98 -24.84 42.06
N PHE A 354 9.53 -24.54 40.85
CA PHE A 354 8.21 -24.00 40.62
C PHE A 354 7.56 -24.62 39.40
N ASP A 355 6.24 -24.73 39.48
CA ASP A 355 5.39 -25.13 38.38
C ASP A 355 4.74 -23.88 37.79
N GLY A 356 4.69 -23.83 36.46
CA GLY A 356 4.11 -22.72 35.74
C GLY A 356 3.49 -23.14 34.42
N TYR A 357 2.96 -22.16 33.70
CA TYR A 357 2.51 -22.28 32.32
C TYR A 357 2.97 -21.07 31.51
N THR A 358 2.92 -21.18 30.19
CA THR A 358 3.14 -20.04 29.29
C THR A 358 1.81 -19.63 28.69
N ASP A 359 1.43 -18.36 28.79
CA ASP A 359 0.16 -17.88 28.24
C ASP A 359 0.29 -17.38 26.79
N GLU A 360 -0.82 -16.91 26.21
CA GLU A 360 -0.86 -16.42 24.82
C GLU A 360 -0.10 -15.10 24.58
N TYR A 361 0.41 -14.45 25.65
CA TYR A 361 1.29 -13.28 25.61
C TYR A 361 2.74 -13.68 25.91
N HIS A 362 3.03 -14.99 25.93
CA HIS A 362 4.34 -15.55 26.23
C HIS A 362 4.82 -15.24 27.66
N ARG A 363 3.90 -14.93 28.59
CA ARG A 363 4.25 -14.80 30.01
C ARG A 363 4.50 -16.18 30.58
N HIS A 364 5.65 -16.37 31.22
CA HIS A 364 5.88 -17.50 32.11
C HIS A 364 5.20 -17.24 33.46
N VAL A 365 4.00 -17.79 33.66
CA VAL A 365 3.19 -17.60 34.86
C VAL A 365 3.48 -18.71 35.87
N ILE A 366 3.94 -18.34 37.06
CA ILE A 366 4.16 -19.28 38.15
C ILE A 366 2.85 -19.52 38.91
N ILE A 367 2.44 -20.78 39.02
CA ILE A 367 1.19 -21.18 39.71
C ILE A 367 1.43 -21.92 41.02
N ARG A 368 2.62 -22.52 41.19
CA ARG A 368 3.01 -23.22 42.41
C ARG A 368 4.51 -23.12 42.60
N PHE A 369 4.92 -23.15 43.85
CA PHE A 369 6.30 -23.00 44.26
C PHE A 369 6.67 -23.93 45.43
N ALA A 370 7.90 -24.43 45.43
CA ALA A 370 8.50 -25.22 46.49
C ALA A 370 9.96 -24.76 46.76
N PRO A 371 10.33 -24.53 48.04
CA PRO A 371 11.71 -24.27 48.47
C PRO A 371 12.65 -25.46 48.30
#